data_AF-A0ABC8JVT7-F1
#
_entry.id   AF-A0ABC8JVT7-F1
#
_cell.length_a   1.000
_cell.length_b   1.000
_cell.length_c   1.000
_cell.angle_alpha   90.00
_cell.angle_beta   90.00
_cell.angle_gamma   90.00
#
_symmetry.space_group_name_H-M   'P 1'
#
loop_
_entity.id
_entity.type
_entity.pdbx_description
1 polymer ?
#
loop_
_entity_poly.entity_id
_entity_poly.type
_entity_poly.pdbx_seq_one_letter_code
_entity_poly.pdbx_strand_id
1 'polypeptide(L)'
;MEPKSTSSGVLRRKPPSFRFYPYTSGSSFVKEGMKEEVVRLGVEFSVSVAELMFLSCDDIRTMLFTLLKLWKYVLPESSPVVGRLFLVILYIYSKDIKPKNNGVLYQNGEEGKSPQRNLIKTTLNDFVCGIIVLLRLVVSVLRVKDNCSFHDRLLSSAIAKYKQELKNLEDKLRPAKDVSEANGFARETIKSNIFQFWKSLFEAHMEITRETENRMRRELFRGIDGETWDVEIMSLPLLHPPYILGRDFIKQELKDEVVRRGVELSLYVAQSMFLLCDDIRSMLLFCFKLWRDAKRCVYPNSLVLERVVRVIHYVYFRYIEPKNGVYRNGGLSVHMRLAITTWENFKSVIISMNLLVLGFRQERRCACGPNFLSSMSSLEEQLKKVEEKLRCGKVVSEANGFLKEVIEPSFFGLWKSLFDTEANNVEATQTLRVIRYRILHDLFLPLHNEVAPPL
;
A
#
# COMPACT_ATOMS: atom_id res chain seq x y z
N MET A 1 56.38 47.41 8.12
CA MET A 1 55.10 48.12 7.90
C MET A 1 54.35 47.38 6.81
N GLU A 2 53.34 46.59 7.19
CA GLU A 2 52.31 46.08 6.29
C GLU A 2 50.96 46.44 6.93
N PRO A 3 49.98 46.98 6.18
CA PRO A 3 48.66 47.22 6.72
C PRO A 3 47.72 46.03 6.44
N LYS A 4 46.94 45.73 7.49
CA LYS A 4 45.82 44.80 7.57
C LYS A 4 44.81 44.94 6.42
N SER A 5 44.13 43.84 6.11
CA SER A 5 42.71 43.89 5.78
C SER A 5 41.94 42.77 6.47
N THR A 6 40.69 43.13 6.78
CA THR A 6 39.86 42.65 7.88
C THR A 6 38.88 41.58 7.44
N SER A 7 38.42 40.79 8.40
CA SER A 7 37.44 39.71 8.28
C SER A 7 36.16 40.03 7.48
N SER A 8 35.65 39.02 6.78
CA SER A 8 34.21 38.70 6.84
C SER A 8 34.02 37.20 6.62
N GLY A 9 33.75 36.49 7.71
CA GLY A 9 33.41 35.07 7.69
C GLY A 9 31.99 34.88 7.19
N VAL A 10 31.85 34.28 6.00
CA VAL A 10 30.58 33.67 5.59
C VAL A 10 30.66 32.18 5.89
N LEU A 11 29.97 31.76 6.95
CA LEU A 11 29.68 30.36 7.24
C LEU A 11 28.88 29.78 6.06
N ARG A 12 29.59 29.12 5.13
CA ARG A 12 28.98 28.27 4.10
C ARG A 12 28.27 27.12 4.82
N ARG A 13 26.94 27.21 4.98
CA ARG A 13 26.11 26.03 5.28
C ARG A 13 26.33 25.05 4.13
N LYS A 14 26.97 23.91 4.42
CA LYS A 14 26.98 22.77 3.50
C LYS A 14 25.52 22.41 3.19
N PRO A 15 25.12 22.30 1.91
CA PRO A 15 23.79 21.79 1.58
C PRO A 15 23.67 20.38 2.18
N PRO A 16 22.49 20.00 2.72
CA PRO A 16 22.30 18.64 3.20
C PRO A 16 22.53 17.70 2.02
N SER A 17 23.40 16.71 2.24
CA SER A 17 23.62 15.62 1.29
C SER A 17 22.30 14.87 1.13
N PHE A 18 21.52 15.22 0.13
CA PHE A 18 20.36 14.45 -0.27
C PHE A 18 20.85 13.05 -0.64
N ARG A 19 20.41 12.05 0.14
CA ARG A 19 20.51 10.64 -0.25
C ARG A 19 19.77 10.49 -1.56
N PHE A 20 20.53 10.46 -2.66
CA PHE A 20 20.12 9.77 -3.86
C PHE A 20 19.70 8.36 -3.44
N TYR A 21 18.42 8.03 -3.60
CA TYR A 21 18.01 6.64 -3.75
C TYR A 21 18.23 6.31 -5.23
N PRO A 22 19.29 5.58 -5.60
CA PRO A 22 19.35 5.05 -6.94
C PRO A 22 18.39 3.87 -7.00
N TYR A 23 17.37 3.97 -7.86
CA TYR A 23 16.66 2.79 -8.35
C TYR A 23 17.64 2.01 -9.25
N THR A 24 18.53 1.24 -8.63
CA THR A 24 19.30 0.18 -9.29
C THR A 24 18.44 -1.08 -9.31
N SER A 25 18.37 -1.75 -10.48
CA SER A 25 17.86 -3.11 -10.69
C SER A 25 17.82 -3.96 -9.43
N GLY A 26 16.64 -4.10 -8.81
CA GLY A 26 16.52 -4.63 -7.45
C GLY A 26 15.29 -5.50 -7.21
N SER A 27 14.73 -6.17 -8.24
CA SER A 27 13.56 -7.02 -8.00
C SER A 27 13.89 -8.24 -7.13
N SER A 28 15.13 -8.75 -7.17
CA SER A 28 15.57 -9.86 -6.31
C SER A 28 15.81 -9.42 -4.86
N PHE A 29 16.46 -8.27 -4.64
CA PHE A 29 16.78 -7.76 -3.31
C PHE A 29 15.55 -7.30 -2.53
N VAL A 30 14.60 -6.63 -3.19
CA VAL A 30 13.33 -6.22 -2.57
C VAL A 30 12.53 -7.45 -2.14
N LYS A 31 12.47 -8.47 -2.99
CA LYS A 31 11.77 -9.72 -2.71
C LYS A 31 12.40 -10.51 -1.58
N GLU A 32 13.73 -10.56 -1.50
CA GLU A 32 14.42 -11.25 -0.40
C GLU A 32 14.23 -10.50 0.92
N GLY A 33 14.33 -9.16 0.92
CA GLY A 33 14.01 -8.35 2.09
C GLY A 33 12.56 -8.52 2.58
N MET A 34 11.60 -8.69 1.66
CA MET A 34 10.21 -9.00 2.02
C MET A 34 10.03 -10.38 2.63
N LYS A 35 10.75 -11.40 2.15
CA LYS A 35 10.75 -12.73 2.78
C LYS A 35 11.28 -12.68 4.20
N GLU A 36 12.43 -12.02 4.40
CA GLU A 36 13.02 -11.83 5.72
C GLU A 36 12.06 -11.10 6.67
N GLU A 37 11.35 -10.10 6.16
CA GLU A 37 10.36 -9.36 6.94
C GLU A 37 9.15 -10.22 7.31
N VAL A 38 8.63 -11.04 6.39
CA VAL A 38 7.53 -11.98 6.70
C VAL A 38 7.97 -13.05 7.70
N VAL A 39 9.23 -13.51 7.63
CA VAL A 39 9.83 -14.40 8.65
C VAL A 39 9.85 -13.71 10.02
N ARG A 40 10.33 -12.46 10.08
CA ARG A 40 10.34 -11.67 11.33
C ARG A 40 8.95 -11.47 11.90
N LEU A 41 7.98 -11.16 11.05
CA LEU A 41 6.56 -11.03 11.43
C LEU A 41 5.98 -12.34 11.98
N GLY A 42 6.31 -13.49 11.35
CA GLY A 42 5.92 -14.80 11.87
C GLY A 42 6.50 -15.08 13.26
N VAL A 43 7.75 -14.69 13.49
CA VAL A 43 8.41 -14.78 14.81
C VAL A 43 7.72 -13.89 15.84
N GLU A 44 7.51 -12.60 15.57
CA GLU A 44 6.86 -11.67 16.51
C GLU A 44 5.42 -12.11 16.84
N PHE A 45 4.66 -12.57 15.83
CA PHE A 45 3.34 -13.14 16.06
C PHE A 45 3.41 -14.40 16.94
N SER A 46 4.38 -15.28 16.70
CA SER A 46 4.58 -16.48 17.51
C SER A 46 4.98 -16.18 18.95
N VAL A 47 5.73 -15.10 19.20
CA VAL A 47 6.01 -14.60 20.56
C VAL A 47 4.71 -14.18 21.25
N SER A 48 3.80 -13.51 20.54
CA SER A 48 2.48 -13.15 21.08
C SER A 48 1.64 -14.39 21.41
N VAL A 49 1.72 -15.43 20.57
CA VAL A 49 1.06 -16.73 20.85
C VAL A 49 1.69 -17.41 22.06
N ALA A 50 3.01 -17.35 22.20
CA ALA A 50 3.71 -17.87 23.37
C ALA A 50 3.24 -17.14 24.64
N GLU A 51 3.19 -15.81 24.62
CA GLU A 51 2.70 -15.00 25.73
C GLU A 51 1.28 -15.41 26.15
N LEU A 52 0.39 -15.64 25.18
CA LEU A 52 -0.96 -16.17 25.43
C LEU A 52 -0.92 -17.54 26.12
N MET A 53 0.00 -18.43 25.73
CA MET A 53 0.17 -19.74 26.36
C MET A 53 0.62 -19.61 27.82
N PHE A 54 1.61 -18.74 28.12
CA PHE A 54 2.04 -18.48 29.50
C PHE A 54 0.98 -17.76 30.33
N LEU A 55 0.18 -16.90 29.71
CA LEU A 55 -0.93 -16.23 30.37
C LEU A 55 -2.04 -17.19 30.82
N SER A 56 -2.17 -18.33 30.13
CA SER A 56 -3.21 -19.33 30.40
C SER A 56 -2.66 -20.65 30.96
N CYS A 57 -1.37 -20.76 31.26
CA CYS A 57 -0.76 -22.03 31.64
C CYS A 57 -1.14 -22.52 33.05
N ASP A 58 -1.72 -21.65 33.88
CA ASP A 58 -2.29 -22.01 35.18
C ASP A 58 -3.48 -22.97 35.03
N ASP A 59 -4.16 -22.92 33.89
CA ASP A 59 -5.19 -23.87 33.47
C ASP A 59 -4.84 -24.42 32.08
N ILE A 60 -4.09 -25.53 32.09
CA ILE A 60 -3.66 -26.23 30.87
C ILE A 60 -4.85 -26.57 29.97
N ARG A 61 -6.00 -26.92 30.56
CA ARG A 61 -7.19 -27.28 29.80
C ARG A 61 -7.68 -26.07 29.02
N THR A 62 -7.87 -24.92 29.67
CA THR A 62 -8.27 -23.67 28.99
C THR A 62 -7.26 -23.23 27.93
N MET A 63 -5.95 -23.33 28.22
CA MET A 63 -4.91 -23.03 27.23
C MET A 63 -5.04 -23.93 25.99
N LEU A 64 -5.13 -25.25 26.16
CA LEU A 64 -5.26 -26.20 25.06
C LEU A 64 -6.55 -25.99 24.26
N PHE A 65 -7.68 -25.73 24.92
CA PHE A 65 -8.93 -25.39 24.23
C PHE A 65 -8.81 -24.08 23.43
N THR A 66 -8.14 -23.07 23.97
CA THR A 66 -7.89 -21.79 23.28
C THR A 66 -7.05 -22.01 22.02
N LEU A 67 -5.97 -22.79 22.11
CA LEU A 67 -5.12 -23.16 20.97
C LEU A 67 -5.88 -23.98 19.92
N LEU A 68 -6.70 -24.96 20.36
CA LEU A 68 -7.53 -25.77 19.47
C LEU A 68 -8.56 -24.92 18.73
N LYS A 69 -9.14 -23.94 19.43
CA LYS A 69 -10.11 -22.99 18.86
C LYS A 69 -9.47 -22.09 17.80
N LEU A 70 -8.28 -21.53 18.07
CA LEU A 70 -7.50 -20.79 17.06
C LEU A 70 -7.30 -21.62 15.79
N TRP A 71 -7.07 -22.91 15.94
CA TRP A 71 -6.83 -23.83 14.82
C TRP A 71 -8.09 -24.18 14.04
N LYS A 72 -9.22 -24.42 14.70
CA LYS A 72 -10.49 -24.81 14.05
C LYS A 72 -10.94 -23.82 12.96
N TYR A 73 -10.56 -22.55 13.09
CA TYR A 73 -10.91 -21.48 12.15
C TYR A 73 -9.97 -21.32 10.96
N VAL A 74 -8.80 -21.97 11.00
CA VAL A 74 -7.77 -21.88 9.95
C VAL A 74 -7.70 -23.17 9.13
N LEU A 75 -8.39 -24.25 9.56
CA LEU A 75 -8.51 -25.49 8.79
C LEU A 75 -9.45 -25.31 7.58
N PRO A 76 -9.04 -25.73 6.36
CA PRO A 76 -8.47 -27.07 6.12
C PRO A 76 -7.13 -27.14 5.34
N GLU A 77 -6.39 -26.03 5.17
CA GLU A 77 -5.18 -26.01 4.33
C GLU A 77 -3.88 -26.29 5.12
N SER A 78 -3.19 -27.39 4.79
CA SER A 78 -1.78 -27.58 5.16
C SER A 78 -0.97 -26.46 4.53
N SER A 79 -0.55 -25.49 5.33
CA SER A 79 0.24 -24.35 4.88
C SER A 79 1.56 -24.26 5.67
N PRO A 80 2.62 -23.71 5.06
CA PRO A 80 3.89 -23.55 5.75
C PRO A 80 3.78 -22.75 7.06
N VAL A 81 2.91 -21.73 7.08
CA VAL A 81 2.65 -20.87 8.26
C VAL A 81 2.05 -21.67 9.42
N VAL A 82 0.98 -22.43 9.15
CA VAL A 82 0.30 -23.29 10.12
C VAL A 82 1.28 -24.31 10.68
N GLY A 83 2.08 -24.95 9.82
CA GLY A 83 3.11 -25.88 10.23
C GLY A 83 4.15 -25.25 11.17
N ARG A 84 4.68 -24.07 10.85
CA ARG A 84 5.67 -23.39 11.71
C ARG A 84 5.09 -22.98 13.06
N LEU A 85 3.89 -22.42 13.07
CA LEU A 85 3.20 -22.08 14.32
C LEU A 85 2.99 -23.31 15.21
N PHE A 86 2.63 -24.45 14.62
CA PHE A 86 2.44 -25.69 15.37
C PHE A 86 3.74 -26.18 16.02
N LEU A 87 4.86 -26.14 15.29
CA LEU A 87 6.19 -26.47 15.84
C LEU A 87 6.54 -25.57 17.02
N VAL A 88 6.27 -24.27 16.91
CA VAL A 88 6.54 -23.31 17.99
C VAL A 88 5.71 -23.64 19.23
N ILE A 89 4.41 -23.85 19.07
CA ILE A 89 3.50 -24.18 20.17
C ILE A 89 3.95 -25.48 20.86
N LEU A 90 4.25 -26.52 20.08
CA LEU A 90 4.74 -27.79 20.63
C LEU A 90 6.05 -27.64 21.40
N TYR A 91 6.98 -26.85 20.86
CA TYR A 91 8.26 -26.59 21.49
C TYR A 91 8.08 -25.92 22.85
N ILE A 92 7.31 -24.82 22.91
CA ILE A 92 7.03 -24.07 24.14
C ILE A 92 6.29 -24.95 25.13
N TYR A 93 5.24 -25.64 24.67
CA TYR A 93 4.47 -26.53 25.53
C TYR A 93 5.36 -27.61 26.16
N SER A 94 6.19 -28.29 25.37
CA SER A 94 6.99 -29.41 25.85
C SER A 94 8.16 -28.98 26.74
N LYS A 95 8.79 -27.85 26.44
CA LYS A 95 10.01 -27.38 27.11
C LYS A 95 9.71 -26.51 28.32
N ASP A 96 8.74 -25.60 28.22
CA ASP A 96 8.59 -24.52 29.19
C ASP A 96 7.33 -24.65 30.05
N ILE A 97 6.26 -25.30 29.55
CA ILE A 97 4.97 -25.41 30.25
C ILE A 97 4.76 -26.78 30.89
N LYS A 98 4.81 -27.85 30.09
CA LYS A 98 4.56 -29.23 30.55
C LYS A 98 5.41 -29.64 31.76
N PRO A 99 6.73 -29.35 31.83
CA PRO A 99 7.55 -29.76 32.97
C PRO A 99 7.15 -29.09 34.30
N LYS A 100 6.55 -27.89 34.26
CA LYS A 100 6.13 -27.15 35.46
C LYS A 100 4.83 -27.68 36.07
N ASN A 101 4.02 -28.38 35.27
CA ASN A 101 2.67 -28.82 35.65
C ASN A 101 2.56 -30.33 35.89
N ASN A 102 3.67 -31.00 36.23
CA ASN A 102 3.76 -32.44 36.49
C ASN A 102 3.04 -32.88 37.79
N GLY A 103 1.72 -32.64 37.89
CA GLY A 103 0.89 -33.19 38.97
C GLY A 103 -0.49 -32.55 39.17
N VAL A 104 -0.74 -31.34 38.66
CA VAL A 104 -2.02 -30.63 38.87
C VAL A 104 -2.82 -30.64 37.57
N LEU A 105 -3.34 -31.81 37.19
CA LEU A 105 -3.96 -31.96 35.89
C LEU A 105 -5.46 -31.60 35.88
N TYR A 106 -6.19 -31.68 37.00
CA TYR A 106 -7.61 -31.34 37.01
C TYR A 106 -8.10 -30.93 38.42
N GLN A 107 -8.30 -29.63 38.66
CA GLN A 107 -9.25 -29.21 39.70
C GLN A 107 -10.61 -29.02 39.04
N ASN A 108 -11.48 -30.03 39.14
CA ASN A 108 -12.91 -29.92 38.83
C ASN A 108 -13.59 -29.10 39.94
N GLY A 109 -13.24 -27.82 40.04
CA GLY A 109 -13.93 -26.86 40.88
C GLY A 109 -14.54 -25.81 39.98
N GLU A 110 -15.86 -25.62 40.07
CA GLU A 110 -16.56 -24.50 39.43
C GLU A 110 -16.08 -23.12 39.97
N GLU A 111 -15.19 -23.11 40.96
CA GLU A 111 -14.55 -21.92 41.55
C GLU A 111 -13.09 -21.79 41.08
N GLY A 112 -12.90 -21.18 39.90
CA GLY A 112 -11.55 -20.93 39.39
C GLY A 112 -11.50 -20.27 38.02
N LYS A 113 -12.42 -19.34 37.71
CA LYS A 113 -12.34 -18.61 36.44
C LYS A 113 -11.10 -17.71 36.48
N SER A 114 -10.09 -17.99 35.65
CA SER A 114 -8.87 -17.18 35.61
C SER A 114 -9.22 -15.71 35.31
N PRO A 115 -8.66 -14.74 36.05
CA PRO A 115 -8.88 -13.30 35.81
C PRO A 115 -8.61 -12.88 34.35
N GLN A 116 -7.72 -13.62 33.68
CA GLN A 116 -7.22 -13.38 32.33
C GLN A 116 -8.16 -13.94 31.25
N ARG A 117 -9.18 -14.72 31.61
CA ARG A 117 -10.13 -15.34 30.66
C ARG A 117 -10.87 -14.30 29.79
N ASN A 118 -11.21 -13.13 30.36
CA ASN A 118 -11.82 -12.05 29.59
C ASN A 118 -10.85 -11.43 28.58
N LEU A 119 -9.58 -11.25 28.97
CA LEU A 119 -8.55 -10.77 28.08
C LEU A 119 -8.36 -11.74 26.90
N ILE A 120 -8.23 -13.03 27.18
CA ILE A 120 -8.11 -14.11 26.17
C ILE A 120 -9.29 -14.05 25.17
N LYS A 121 -10.53 -13.90 25.66
CA LYS A 121 -11.72 -13.77 24.80
C LYS A 121 -11.62 -12.57 23.86
N THR A 122 -11.20 -11.41 24.37
CA THR A 122 -11.10 -10.17 23.56
C THR A 122 -9.98 -10.22 22.53
N THR A 123 -8.87 -10.90 22.82
CA THR A 123 -7.70 -10.99 21.93
C THR A 123 -7.80 -12.12 20.91
N LEU A 124 -8.67 -13.12 21.11
CA LEU A 124 -8.75 -14.30 20.24
C LEU A 124 -8.98 -13.94 18.76
N ASN A 125 -9.81 -12.94 18.50
CA ASN A 125 -10.07 -12.45 17.15
C ASN A 125 -8.81 -11.85 16.49
N ASP A 126 -7.99 -11.14 17.27
CA ASP A 126 -6.74 -10.56 16.77
C ASP A 126 -5.75 -11.67 16.39
N PHE A 127 -5.69 -12.75 17.18
CA PHE A 127 -4.87 -13.92 16.85
C PHE A 127 -5.34 -14.64 15.58
N VAL A 128 -6.66 -14.88 15.42
CA VAL A 128 -7.17 -15.51 14.20
C VAL A 128 -6.93 -14.63 12.96
N CYS A 129 -7.21 -13.32 13.07
CA CYS A 129 -6.88 -12.35 12.04
C CYS A 129 -5.37 -12.37 11.71
N GLY A 130 -4.51 -12.45 12.72
CA GLY A 130 -3.07 -12.50 12.55
C GLY A 130 -2.60 -13.72 11.76
N ILE A 131 -3.15 -14.90 12.04
CA ILE A 131 -2.86 -16.12 11.28
C ILE A 131 -3.30 -15.97 9.82
N ILE A 132 -4.53 -15.48 9.58
CA ILE A 132 -5.07 -15.31 8.22
C ILE A 132 -4.23 -14.30 7.42
N VAL A 133 -3.80 -13.20 8.04
CA VAL A 133 -2.96 -12.20 7.36
C VAL A 133 -1.58 -12.76 7.04
N LEU A 134 -0.94 -13.48 7.96
CA LEU A 134 0.33 -14.18 7.70
C LEU A 134 0.23 -15.19 6.56
N LEU A 135 -0.85 -15.98 6.53
CA LEU A 135 -1.14 -16.91 5.44
C LEU A 135 -1.20 -16.19 4.10
N ARG A 136 -1.98 -15.11 4.03
CA ARG A 136 -2.11 -14.30 2.82
C ARG A 136 -0.78 -13.67 2.41
N LEU A 137 0.02 -13.19 3.36
CA LEU A 137 1.34 -12.63 3.09
C LEU A 137 2.29 -13.67 2.48
N VAL A 138 2.40 -14.86 3.07
CA VAL A 138 3.26 -15.93 2.57
C VAL A 138 2.80 -16.37 1.18
N VAL A 139 1.51 -16.59 0.97
CA VAL A 139 0.96 -16.93 -0.34
C VAL A 139 1.25 -15.80 -1.35
N SER A 140 1.12 -14.53 -0.95
CA SER A 140 1.40 -13.39 -1.82
C SER A 140 2.87 -13.33 -2.21
N VAL A 141 3.80 -13.51 -1.27
CA VAL A 141 5.26 -13.58 -1.51
C VAL A 141 5.61 -14.72 -2.47
N LEU A 142 5.00 -15.90 -2.28
CA LEU A 142 5.19 -17.08 -3.14
C LEU A 142 4.60 -16.87 -4.54
N ARG A 143 3.48 -16.14 -4.66
CA ARG A 143 2.82 -15.81 -5.92
C ARG A 143 3.47 -14.67 -6.69
N VAL A 144 4.48 -13.97 -6.15
CA VAL A 144 5.29 -13.00 -6.91
C VAL A 144 6.13 -13.75 -7.94
N LYS A 145 5.50 -14.28 -8.99
CA LYS A 145 6.16 -14.87 -10.15
C LYS A 145 6.44 -13.81 -11.22
N ASP A 146 5.69 -12.71 -11.18
CA ASP A 146 5.77 -11.61 -12.14
C ASP A 146 6.42 -10.37 -11.48
N ASN A 147 7.43 -9.79 -12.14
CA ASN A 147 8.19 -8.60 -11.72
C ASN A 147 7.33 -7.31 -11.76
N CYS A 148 6.17 -7.29 -11.11
CA CYS A 148 5.27 -6.14 -11.09
C CYS A 148 5.58 -5.24 -9.88
N SER A 149 5.98 -3.99 -10.13
CA SER A 149 6.33 -3.01 -9.10
C SER A 149 5.17 -2.70 -8.14
N PHE A 150 3.93 -2.77 -8.65
CA PHE A 150 2.73 -2.60 -7.84
C PHE A 150 2.50 -3.75 -6.85
N HIS A 151 2.83 -4.99 -7.21
CA HIS A 151 2.74 -6.13 -6.29
C HIS A 151 3.68 -5.97 -5.10
N ASP A 152 4.90 -5.50 -5.35
CA ASP A 152 5.90 -5.22 -4.30
C ASP A 152 5.41 -4.12 -3.33
N ARG A 153 4.78 -3.06 -3.87
CA ARG A 153 4.21 -1.98 -3.04
C ARG A 153 3.00 -2.45 -2.23
N LEU A 154 2.10 -3.19 -2.85
CA LEU A 154 0.92 -3.77 -2.20
C LEU A 154 1.35 -4.68 -1.04
N LEU A 155 2.36 -5.51 -1.27
CA LEU A 155 2.94 -6.38 -0.26
C LEU A 155 3.62 -5.57 0.86
N SER A 156 4.38 -4.53 0.51
CA SER A 156 4.98 -3.61 1.49
C SER A 156 3.93 -2.93 2.38
N SER A 157 2.84 -2.45 1.78
CA SER A 157 1.72 -1.82 2.50
C SER A 157 1.03 -2.81 3.43
N ALA A 158 0.80 -4.04 2.97
CA ALA A 158 0.23 -5.11 3.78
C ALA A 158 1.14 -5.47 4.97
N ILE A 159 2.45 -5.59 4.75
CA ILE A 159 3.46 -5.81 5.80
C ILE A 159 3.42 -4.68 6.83
N ALA A 160 3.42 -3.42 6.39
CA ALA A 160 3.41 -2.26 7.30
C ALA A 160 2.14 -2.23 8.17
N LYS A 161 0.97 -2.49 7.58
CA LYS A 161 -0.29 -2.59 8.33
C LYS A 161 -0.27 -3.76 9.30
N TYR A 162 0.26 -4.91 8.88
CA TYR A 162 0.35 -6.07 9.77
C TYR A 162 1.29 -5.82 10.96
N LYS A 163 2.42 -5.11 10.77
CA LYS A 163 3.26 -4.63 11.89
C LYS A 163 2.46 -3.80 12.89
N GLN A 164 1.60 -2.91 12.41
CA GLN A 164 0.76 -2.09 13.28
C GLN A 164 -0.27 -2.95 14.02
N GLU A 165 -0.89 -3.94 13.37
CA GLU A 165 -1.81 -4.87 14.04
C GLU A 165 -1.11 -5.71 15.11
N LEU A 166 0.11 -6.19 14.85
CA LEU A 166 0.91 -6.89 15.86
C LEU A 166 1.25 -6.00 17.05
N LYS A 167 1.58 -4.73 16.79
CA LYS A 167 1.81 -3.77 17.88
C LYS A 167 0.54 -3.53 18.70
N ASN A 168 -0.61 -3.39 18.05
CA ASN A 168 -1.89 -3.25 18.73
C ASN A 168 -2.21 -4.50 19.59
N LEU A 169 -1.88 -5.69 19.10
CA LEU A 169 -2.01 -6.94 19.85
C LEU A 169 -1.07 -6.96 21.07
N GLU A 170 0.19 -6.58 20.90
CA GLU A 170 1.15 -6.45 22.02
C GLU A 170 0.66 -5.44 23.07
N ASP A 171 0.13 -4.29 22.64
CA ASP A 171 -0.46 -3.28 23.52
C ASP A 171 -1.70 -3.81 24.27
N LYS A 172 -2.50 -4.70 23.65
CA LYS A 172 -3.63 -5.39 24.30
C LYS A 172 -3.19 -6.43 25.34
N LEU A 173 -2.06 -7.10 25.12
CA LEU A 173 -1.51 -8.09 26.06
C LEU A 173 -0.75 -7.44 27.23
N ARG A 174 -0.21 -6.24 27.01
CA ARG A 174 0.56 -5.46 27.99
C ARG A 174 -0.03 -5.40 29.41
N PRO A 175 -1.36 -5.26 29.63
CA PRO A 175 -1.93 -5.20 30.97
C PRO A 175 -1.74 -6.46 31.82
N ALA A 176 -1.44 -7.61 31.19
CA ALA A 176 -1.23 -8.88 31.89
C ALA A 176 0.17 -9.46 31.68
N LYS A 177 1.12 -8.59 31.30
CA LYS A 177 2.51 -8.96 31.04
C LYS A 177 3.23 -9.44 32.30
N ASP A 178 2.94 -8.85 33.45
CA ASP A 178 3.44 -9.27 34.75
C ASP A 178 3.03 -10.71 35.10
N VAL A 179 1.80 -11.10 34.74
CA VAL A 179 1.30 -12.48 34.90
C VAL A 179 2.06 -13.45 34.01
N SER A 180 2.21 -13.13 32.72
CA SER A 180 2.94 -14.01 31.79
C SER A 180 4.40 -14.16 32.20
N GLU A 181 5.06 -13.07 32.63
CA GLU A 181 6.44 -13.09 33.14
C GLU A 181 6.58 -13.91 34.43
N ALA A 182 5.64 -13.79 35.37
CA ALA A 182 5.59 -14.62 36.58
C ALA A 182 5.49 -16.12 36.25
N ASN A 183 4.75 -16.45 35.19
CA ASN A 183 4.64 -17.80 34.66
C ASN A 183 5.88 -18.27 33.86
N GLY A 184 6.90 -17.41 33.76
CA GLY A 184 8.20 -17.67 33.16
C GLY A 184 8.29 -17.32 31.68
N PHE A 185 7.38 -16.48 31.17
CA PHE A 185 7.51 -15.90 29.84
C PHE A 185 8.74 -14.98 29.77
N ALA A 186 9.69 -15.32 28.91
CA ALA A 186 10.87 -14.51 28.63
C ALA A 186 10.90 -14.16 27.15
N ARG A 187 10.32 -13.01 26.78
CA ARG A 187 10.08 -12.56 25.39
C ARG A 187 11.28 -12.79 24.47
N GLU A 188 12.45 -12.25 24.83
CA GLU A 188 13.64 -12.31 23.96
C GLU A 188 14.28 -13.70 23.90
N THR A 189 14.21 -14.48 24.98
CA THR A 189 14.65 -15.89 24.99
C THR A 189 13.78 -16.75 24.09
N ILE A 190 12.45 -16.61 24.21
CA ILE A 190 11.48 -17.33 23.37
C ILE A 190 11.69 -16.94 21.91
N LYS A 191 11.77 -15.63 21.62
CA LYS A 191 12.02 -15.10 20.28
C LYS A 191 13.27 -15.71 19.62
N SER A 192 14.38 -15.79 20.36
CA SER A 192 15.62 -16.41 19.89
C SER A 192 15.46 -17.90 19.60
N ASN A 193 14.82 -18.64 20.50
CA ASN A 193 14.61 -20.08 20.38
C ASN A 193 13.72 -20.43 19.18
N ILE A 194 12.67 -19.65 18.93
CA ILE A 194 11.69 -19.96 17.88
C ILE A 194 12.08 -19.45 16.50
N PHE A 195 13.06 -18.54 16.40
CA PHE A 195 13.49 -17.94 15.14
C PHE A 195 13.87 -18.98 14.09
N GLN A 196 14.53 -20.07 14.51
CA GLN A 196 14.97 -21.14 13.59
C GLN A 196 13.79 -21.86 12.91
N PHE A 197 12.63 -21.96 13.57
CA PHE A 197 11.44 -22.57 12.96
C PHE A 197 10.90 -21.74 11.80
N TRP A 198 11.04 -20.41 11.87
CA TRP A 198 10.57 -19.51 10.82
C TRP A 198 11.60 -19.28 9.72
N LYS A 199 12.89 -19.43 9.99
CA LYS A 199 13.97 -19.21 9.02
C LYS A 199 13.78 -20.03 7.74
N SER A 200 13.32 -21.27 7.87
CA SER A 200 13.09 -22.19 6.75
C SER A 200 11.69 -22.06 6.12
N LEU A 201 10.94 -20.98 6.37
CA LEU A 201 9.58 -20.80 5.86
C LEU A 201 9.49 -20.86 4.33
N PHE A 202 10.50 -20.36 3.61
CA PHE A 202 10.54 -20.32 2.15
C PHE A 202 11.48 -21.37 1.53
N GLU A 203 11.98 -22.31 2.33
CA GLU A 203 12.88 -23.38 1.89
C GLU A 203 12.08 -24.63 1.51
N ALA A 204 12.14 -25.01 0.23
CA ALA A 204 11.30 -26.06 -0.37
C ALA A 204 11.49 -27.48 0.22
N HIS A 205 12.56 -27.71 0.98
CA HIS A 205 12.89 -29.03 1.55
C HIS A 205 12.37 -29.24 2.98
N MET A 206 11.70 -28.24 3.56
CA MET A 206 11.24 -28.26 4.95
C MET A 206 9.71 -28.13 5.07
N GLU A 207 8.97 -28.56 4.05
CA GLU A 207 7.50 -28.68 4.13
C GLU A 207 7.12 -29.78 5.13
N ILE A 208 6.37 -29.41 6.16
CA ILE A 208 5.87 -30.37 7.15
C ILE A 208 4.81 -31.22 6.46
N THR A 209 5.02 -32.54 6.41
CA THR A 209 4.01 -33.43 5.84
C THR A 209 2.73 -33.39 6.69
N ARG A 210 1.58 -33.51 6.03
CA ARG A 210 0.26 -33.56 6.70
C ARG A 210 0.20 -34.64 7.78
N GLU A 211 0.92 -35.74 7.60
CA GLU A 211 1.04 -36.82 8.58
C GLU A 211 1.79 -36.40 9.85
N THR A 212 2.88 -35.65 9.68
CA THR A 212 3.64 -35.07 10.79
C THR A 212 2.79 -34.07 11.55
N GLU A 213 2.08 -33.19 10.84
CA GLU A 213 1.14 -32.22 11.41
C GLU A 213 0.02 -32.92 12.21
N ASN A 214 -0.58 -33.98 11.66
CA ASN A 214 -1.61 -34.75 12.35
C ASN A 214 -1.09 -35.51 13.58
N ARG A 215 0.16 -36.01 13.55
CA ARG A 215 0.80 -36.65 14.71
C ARG A 215 1.03 -35.64 15.82
N MET A 216 1.65 -34.52 15.48
CA MET A 216 1.88 -33.38 16.35
C MET A 216 0.58 -32.88 17.01
N ARG A 217 -0.51 -32.77 16.23
CA ARG A 217 -1.83 -32.42 16.74
C ARG A 217 -2.36 -33.40 17.77
N ARG A 218 -2.27 -34.70 17.48
CA ARG A 218 -2.69 -35.75 18.41
C ARG A 218 -1.86 -35.77 19.68
N GLU A 219 -0.58 -35.40 19.61
CA GLU A 219 0.28 -35.33 20.80
C GLU A 219 -0.07 -34.13 21.69
N LEU A 220 -0.29 -32.95 21.12
CA LEU A 220 -0.61 -31.74 21.88
C LEU A 220 -1.99 -31.82 22.55
N PHE A 221 -3.00 -32.31 21.83
CA PHE A 221 -4.39 -32.29 22.30
C PHE A 221 -4.88 -33.62 22.89
N ARG A 222 -3.99 -34.61 23.09
CA ARG A 222 -4.37 -35.92 23.67
C ARG A 222 -5.11 -35.78 25.00
N GLY A 223 -4.69 -34.82 25.83
CA GLY A 223 -5.21 -34.64 27.19
C GLY A 223 -6.62 -34.05 27.27
N ILE A 224 -7.18 -33.58 26.15
CA ILE A 224 -8.52 -32.99 26.09
C ILE A 224 -9.43 -33.74 25.10
N ASP A 225 -8.97 -34.87 24.57
CA ASP A 225 -9.71 -35.66 23.58
C ASP A 225 -10.90 -36.35 24.27
N GLY A 226 -12.12 -36.09 23.79
CA GLY A 226 -13.36 -36.59 24.39
C GLY A 226 -13.97 -35.73 25.52
N GLU A 227 -13.34 -34.62 25.90
CA GLU A 227 -13.88 -33.71 26.93
C GLU A 227 -14.95 -32.76 26.38
N THR A 228 -15.93 -32.37 27.22
CA THR A 228 -16.94 -31.37 26.85
C THR A 228 -16.30 -29.99 26.69
N TRP A 229 -16.61 -29.36 25.56
CA TRP A 229 -16.13 -28.02 25.21
C TRP A 229 -16.71 -26.99 26.17
N ASP A 230 -15.89 -26.00 26.53
CA ASP A 230 -16.40 -24.82 27.25
C ASP A 230 -17.38 -24.06 26.33
N VAL A 231 -18.66 -24.07 26.72
CA VAL A 231 -19.79 -23.52 25.94
C VAL A 231 -19.59 -22.02 25.65
N GLU A 232 -18.90 -21.29 26.52
CA GLU A 232 -18.59 -19.87 26.33
C GLU A 232 -17.45 -19.62 25.34
N ILE A 233 -16.47 -20.53 25.23
CA ILE A 233 -15.45 -20.45 24.18
C ILE A 233 -16.09 -20.81 22.83
N MET A 234 -17.07 -21.71 22.84
CA MET A 234 -17.82 -22.09 21.65
C MET A 234 -18.70 -20.97 21.08
N SER A 235 -19.23 -20.09 21.92
CA SER A 235 -20.13 -18.99 21.53
C SER A 235 -19.44 -17.73 20.98
N LEU A 236 -18.11 -17.73 20.86
CA LEU A 236 -17.36 -16.59 20.32
C LEU A 236 -17.75 -16.30 18.84
N PRO A 237 -17.98 -15.02 18.47
CA PRO A 237 -18.54 -14.66 17.17
C PRO A 237 -17.71 -15.12 15.97
N LEU A 238 -18.44 -15.41 14.88
CA LEU A 238 -17.90 -15.71 13.56
C LEU A 238 -17.09 -14.53 13.00
N LEU A 239 -15.90 -14.78 12.48
CA LEU A 239 -15.02 -13.73 11.96
C LEU A 239 -15.44 -13.20 10.60
N HIS A 240 -15.40 -11.87 10.48
CA HIS A 240 -15.24 -11.20 9.20
C HIS A 240 -13.80 -11.40 8.72
N PRO A 241 -13.57 -11.78 7.44
CA PRO A 241 -12.22 -11.91 6.90
C PRO A 241 -11.47 -10.58 7.07
N PRO A 242 -10.19 -10.60 7.52
CA PRO A 242 -9.45 -9.38 7.81
C PRO A 242 -9.31 -8.53 6.55
N TYR A 243 -9.31 -7.20 6.75
CA TYR A 243 -9.18 -6.22 5.66
C TYR A 243 -7.87 -6.42 4.89
N ILE A 244 -6.75 -6.65 5.57
CA ILE A 244 -5.42 -6.79 4.95
C ILE A 244 -5.40 -7.94 3.93
N LEU A 245 -4.97 -7.62 2.70
CA LEU A 245 -4.95 -8.53 1.54
C LEU A 245 -6.31 -9.14 1.18
N GLY A 246 -7.41 -8.57 1.68
CA GLY A 246 -8.77 -8.83 1.19
C GLY A 246 -9.07 -8.09 -0.11
N ARG A 247 -10.20 -8.41 -0.75
CA ARG A 247 -10.63 -7.74 -1.99
C ARG A 247 -10.76 -6.22 -1.83
N ASP A 248 -11.32 -5.78 -0.71
CA ASP A 248 -11.51 -4.35 -0.44
C ASP A 248 -10.19 -3.62 -0.22
N PHE A 249 -9.20 -4.28 0.39
CA PHE A 249 -7.86 -3.74 0.53
C PHE A 249 -7.17 -3.55 -0.81
N ILE A 250 -7.18 -4.57 -1.68
CA ILE A 250 -6.58 -4.46 -3.01
C ILE A 250 -7.26 -3.35 -3.81
N LYS A 251 -8.60 -3.26 -3.75
CA LYS A 251 -9.38 -2.21 -4.38
C LYS A 251 -8.96 -0.82 -3.89
N GLN A 252 -8.79 -0.63 -2.58
CA GLN A 252 -8.40 0.65 -2.01
C GLN A 252 -6.96 1.04 -2.37
N GLU A 253 -6.00 0.11 -2.25
CA GLU A 253 -4.60 0.37 -2.61
C GLU A 253 -4.45 0.70 -4.11
N LEU A 254 -5.23 0.04 -4.98
CA LEU A 254 -5.28 0.39 -6.39
C LEU A 254 -5.85 1.79 -6.62
N LYS A 255 -6.91 2.19 -5.92
CA LYS A 255 -7.46 3.55 -6.02
C LYS A 255 -6.43 4.59 -5.60
N ASP A 256 -5.77 4.38 -4.47
CA ASP A 256 -4.75 5.28 -3.95
C ASP A 256 -3.54 5.38 -4.91
N GLU A 257 -3.19 4.28 -5.57
CA GLU A 257 -2.16 4.28 -6.61
C GLU A 257 -2.62 5.04 -7.87
N VAL A 258 -3.86 4.85 -8.35
CA VAL A 258 -4.40 5.63 -9.46
C VAL A 258 -4.36 7.14 -9.15
N VAL A 259 -4.69 7.54 -7.92
CA VAL A 259 -4.60 8.93 -7.47
C VAL A 259 -3.15 9.42 -7.56
N ARG A 260 -2.20 8.64 -7.04
CA ARG A 260 -0.77 8.97 -7.09
C ARG A 260 -0.25 9.14 -8.52
N ARG A 261 -0.59 8.20 -9.41
CA ARG A 261 -0.22 8.28 -10.84
C ARG A 261 -0.89 9.43 -11.57
N GLY A 262 -2.11 9.79 -11.17
CA GLY A 262 -2.78 10.99 -11.66
C GLY A 262 -2.06 12.28 -11.29
N VAL A 263 -1.59 12.38 -10.04
CA VAL A 263 -0.76 13.50 -9.58
C VAL A 263 0.53 13.58 -10.39
N GLU A 264 1.22 12.47 -10.61
CA GLU A 264 2.43 12.42 -11.43
C GLU A 264 2.17 12.82 -12.88
N LEU A 265 1.11 12.29 -13.51
CA LEU A 265 0.66 12.73 -14.84
C LEU A 265 0.46 14.25 -14.89
N SER A 266 -0.18 14.81 -13.86
CA SER A 266 -0.45 16.26 -13.78
C SER A 266 0.80 17.09 -13.65
N LEU A 267 1.79 16.60 -12.89
CA LEU A 267 3.10 17.22 -12.80
C LEU A 267 3.82 17.22 -14.15
N TYR A 268 3.75 16.13 -14.91
CA TYR A 268 4.36 16.07 -16.24
C TYR A 268 3.64 16.97 -17.25
N VAL A 269 2.31 17.08 -17.17
CA VAL A 269 1.54 18.06 -17.97
C VAL A 269 1.97 19.47 -17.60
N ALA A 270 2.03 19.81 -16.31
CA ALA A 270 2.49 21.11 -15.85
C ALA A 270 3.93 21.40 -16.32
N GLN A 271 4.85 20.45 -16.16
CA GLN A 271 6.23 20.57 -16.61
C GLN A 271 6.31 20.86 -18.11
N SER A 272 5.48 20.20 -18.93
CA SER A 272 5.39 20.46 -20.37
C SER A 272 4.87 21.87 -20.66
N MET A 273 3.92 22.38 -19.86
CA MET A 273 3.44 23.76 -20.00
C MET A 273 4.53 24.79 -19.67
N PHE A 274 5.32 24.57 -18.62
CA PHE A 274 6.48 25.42 -18.30
C PHE A 274 7.61 25.27 -19.31
N LEU A 275 7.79 24.10 -19.92
CA LEU A 275 8.77 23.89 -20.98
C LEU A 275 8.44 24.72 -22.24
N LEU A 276 7.14 24.89 -22.53
CA LEU A 276 6.65 25.59 -23.72
C LEU A 276 6.23 27.05 -23.44
N CYS A 277 6.38 27.54 -22.21
CA CYS A 277 5.87 28.87 -21.84
C CYS A 277 6.70 30.03 -22.43
N ASP A 278 7.79 29.73 -23.13
CA ASP A 278 8.49 30.69 -23.99
C ASP A 278 7.60 31.19 -25.14
N ASP A 279 6.61 30.39 -25.56
CA ASP A 279 5.58 30.76 -26.51
C ASP A 279 4.20 30.23 -26.07
N ILE A 280 3.34 31.13 -25.58
CA ILE A 280 2.02 30.78 -25.04
C ILE A 280 1.16 30.06 -26.08
N ARG A 281 1.29 30.43 -27.36
CA ARG A 281 0.58 29.78 -28.45
C ARG A 281 0.95 28.30 -28.57
N SER A 282 2.24 27.97 -28.59
CA SER A 282 2.73 26.58 -28.64
C SER A 282 2.27 25.76 -27.43
N MET A 283 2.32 26.36 -26.24
CA MET A 283 1.82 25.73 -25.02
C MET A 283 0.32 25.42 -25.11
N LEU A 284 -0.50 26.38 -25.55
CA LEU A 284 -1.94 26.19 -25.72
C LEU A 284 -2.25 25.16 -26.82
N LEU A 285 -1.51 25.16 -27.93
CA LEU A 285 -1.63 24.17 -29.00
C LEU A 285 -1.32 22.75 -28.50
N PHE A 286 -0.27 22.59 -27.69
CA PHE A 286 0.04 21.33 -27.05
C PHE A 286 -1.10 20.84 -26.15
N CYS A 287 -1.61 21.71 -25.28
CA CYS A 287 -2.72 21.41 -24.36
C CYS A 287 -4.02 21.07 -25.12
N PHE A 288 -4.33 21.83 -26.16
CA PHE A 288 -5.49 21.60 -27.01
C PHE A 288 -5.41 20.26 -27.74
N LYS A 289 -4.24 19.95 -28.33
CA LYS A 289 -4.02 18.67 -29.01
C LYS A 289 -4.12 17.50 -28.03
N LEU A 290 -3.51 17.63 -26.84
CA LEU A 290 -3.60 16.63 -25.78
C LEU A 290 -5.07 16.35 -25.40
N TRP A 291 -5.84 17.40 -25.13
CA TRP A 291 -7.26 17.29 -24.80
C TRP A 291 -8.08 16.68 -25.95
N ARG A 292 -7.94 17.21 -27.17
CA ARG A 292 -8.73 16.79 -28.35
C ARG A 292 -8.52 15.31 -28.65
N ASP A 293 -7.28 14.86 -28.63
CA ASP A 293 -6.95 13.52 -29.06
C ASP A 293 -7.22 12.49 -27.95
N ALA A 294 -7.06 12.85 -26.67
CA ALA A 294 -7.55 12.04 -25.56
C ALA A 294 -9.09 11.94 -25.56
N LYS A 295 -9.81 13.04 -25.86
CA LYS A 295 -11.27 13.04 -25.97
C LYS A 295 -11.79 12.09 -27.05
N ARG A 296 -11.10 11.99 -28.19
CA ARG A 296 -11.47 11.07 -29.29
C ARG A 296 -11.40 9.60 -28.88
N CYS A 297 -10.49 9.25 -27.97
CA CYS A 297 -10.23 7.87 -27.56
C CYS A 297 -10.98 7.48 -26.28
N VAL A 298 -11.67 8.42 -25.62
CA VAL A 298 -12.27 8.20 -24.31
C VAL A 298 -13.77 8.51 -24.33
N TYR A 299 -14.56 7.74 -23.58
CA TYR A 299 -16.01 7.89 -23.50
C TYR A 299 -16.42 9.34 -23.12
N PRO A 300 -17.52 9.88 -23.69
CA PRO A 300 -18.04 11.19 -23.30
C PRO A 300 -18.27 11.23 -21.78
N ASN A 301 -17.65 12.21 -21.12
CA ASN A 301 -17.64 12.43 -19.67
C ASN A 301 -16.54 11.74 -18.83
N SER A 302 -15.39 11.42 -19.42
CA SER A 302 -14.19 11.01 -18.65
C SER A 302 -13.88 11.94 -17.47
N LEU A 303 -13.79 11.36 -16.26
CA LEU A 303 -13.32 12.10 -15.07
C LEU A 303 -11.81 12.34 -15.16
N VAL A 304 -11.03 11.40 -15.68
CA VAL A 304 -9.57 11.56 -15.84
C VAL A 304 -9.25 12.76 -16.74
N LEU A 305 -9.89 12.83 -17.93
CA LEU A 305 -9.68 13.94 -18.85
C LEU A 305 -10.11 15.28 -18.24
N GLU A 306 -11.17 15.26 -17.43
CA GLU A 306 -11.63 16.44 -16.72
C GLU A 306 -10.62 16.94 -15.69
N ARG A 307 -10.02 16.03 -14.90
CA ARG A 307 -8.99 16.39 -13.93
C ARG A 307 -7.77 16.96 -14.65
N VAL A 308 -7.36 16.38 -15.78
CA VAL A 308 -6.28 16.92 -16.63
C VAL A 308 -6.60 18.32 -17.15
N VAL A 309 -7.84 18.58 -17.60
CA VAL A 309 -8.25 19.93 -18.04
C VAL A 309 -8.23 20.94 -16.90
N ARG A 310 -8.68 20.55 -15.70
CA ARG A 310 -8.57 21.42 -14.50
C ARG A 310 -7.12 21.70 -14.13
N VAL A 311 -6.21 20.74 -14.29
CA VAL A 311 -4.76 20.94 -14.09
C VAL A 311 -4.23 21.97 -15.08
N ILE A 312 -4.53 21.83 -16.37
CA ILE A 312 -4.10 22.78 -17.41
C ILE A 312 -4.60 24.19 -17.07
N HIS A 313 -5.89 24.31 -16.75
CA HIS A 313 -6.50 25.57 -16.34
C HIS A 313 -5.79 26.19 -15.13
N TYR A 314 -5.64 25.40 -14.06
CA TYR A 314 -4.98 25.85 -12.84
C TYR A 314 -3.55 26.32 -13.08
N VAL A 315 -2.76 25.55 -13.84
CA VAL A 315 -1.36 25.89 -14.12
C VAL A 315 -1.27 27.16 -14.95
N TYR A 316 -2.11 27.29 -15.98
CA TYR A 316 -2.13 28.45 -16.86
C TYR A 316 -2.40 29.74 -16.09
N PHE A 317 -3.55 29.83 -15.44
CA PHE A 317 -4.01 31.05 -14.76
C PHE A 317 -3.18 31.39 -13.53
N ARG A 318 -2.69 30.39 -12.78
CA ARG A 318 -1.95 30.65 -11.54
C ARG A 318 -0.48 30.94 -11.75
N TYR A 319 0.15 30.34 -12.76
CA TYR A 319 1.61 30.38 -12.88
C TYR A 319 2.14 30.92 -14.20
N ILE A 320 1.39 30.83 -15.30
CA ILE A 320 1.89 31.19 -16.64
C ILE A 320 1.36 32.54 -17.10
N GLU A 321 0.04 32.75 -17.08
CA GLU A 321 -0.58 34.01 -17.50
C GLU A 321 -0.05 35.21 -16.70
N PRO A 322 0.09 35.16 -15.36
CA PRO A 322 0.62 36.30 -14.58
C PRO A 322 2.08 36.65 -14.89
N LYS A 323 2.81 35.79 -15.61
CA LYS A 323 4.22 36.01 -15.99
C LYS A 323 4.38 36.70 -17.35
N ASN A 324 3.29 37.19 -17.95
CA ASN A 324 3.29 37.90 -19.24
C ASN A 324 3.99 37.13 -20.37
N GLY A 325 3.70 35.84 -20.51
CA GLY A 325 4.21 35.07 -21.65
C GLY A 325 3.76 35.71 -22.97
N VAL A 326 4.70 35.87 -23.92
CA VAL A 326 4.41 36.58 -25.17
C VAL A 326 3.59 35.65 -26.08
N TYR A 327 2.34 36.00 -26.34
CA TYR A 327 1.53 35.35 -27.36
C TYR A 327 1.94 35.90 -28.74
N ARG A 328 2.63 35.10 -29.56
CA ARG A 328 3.04 35.51 -30.91
C ARG A 328 2.25 34.73 -31.97
N ASN A 329 1.55 35.45 -32.84
CA ASN A 329 0.93 34.85 -34.01
C ASN A 329 2.03 34.24 -34.91
N GLY A 330 1.93 32.93 -35.19
CA GLY A 330 2.95 32.19 -35.93
C GLY A 330 4.21 31.81 -35.13
N GLY A 331 4.25 32.09 -33.82
CA GLY A 331 5.32 31.66 -32.92
C GLY A 331 5.39 30.14 -32.78
N LEU A 332 6.60 29.62 -32.59
CA LEU A 332 6.86 28.23 -32.27
C LEU A 332 7.89 28.16 -31.15
N SER A 333 7.53 27.54 -30.02
CA SER A 333 8.47 27.26 -28.94
C SER A 333 9.64 26.43 -29.47
N VAL A 334 10.86 26.79 -29.05
CA VAL A 334 12.07 26.04 -29.41
C VAL A 334 12.04 24.60 -28.88
N HIS A 335 11.20 24.34 -27.87
CA HIS A 335 11.02 23.03 -27.26
C HIS A 335 9.79 22.26 -27.77
N MET A 336 9.04 22.81 -28.74
CA MET A 336 7.83 22.19 -29.27
C MET A 336 8.09 20.79 -29.85
N ARG A 337 9.25 20.57 -30.48
CA ARG A 337 9.65 19.24 -30.99
C ARG A 337 9.72 18.19 -29.88
N LEU A 338 10.29 18.54 -28.73
CA LEU A 338 10.40 17.65 -27.57
C LEU A 338 8.99 17.32 -27.04
N ALA A 339 8.15 18.32 -26.86
CA ALA A 339 6.77 18.14 -26.39
C ALA A 339 5.94 17.25 -27.33
N ILE A 340 6.05 17.43 -28.65
CA ILE A 340 5.35 16.58 -29.62
C ILE A 340 5.74 15.11 -29.48
N THR A 341 7.02 14.80 -29.26
CA THR A 341 7.45 13.39 -29.09
C THR A 341 6.94 12.77 -27.79
N THR A 342 6.62 13.56 -26.77
CA THR A 342 6.06 13.08 -25.50
C THR A 342 4.54 12.87 -25.56
N TRP A 343 3.87 13.50 -26.52
CA TRP A 343 2.41 13.58 -26.59
C TRP A 343 1.69 12.22 -26.71
N GLU A 344 2.17 11.30 -27.54
CA GLU A 344 1.54 9.97 -27.64
C GLU A 344 1.61 9.20 -26.30
N ASN A 345 2.72 9.33 -25.56
CA ASN A 345 2.83 8.71 -24.25
C ASN A 345 1.82 9.31 -23.26
N PHE A 346 1.65 10.63 -23.26
CA PHE A 346 0.62 11.30 -22.44
C PHE A 346 -0.78 10.80 -22.76
N LYS A 347 -1.12 10.70 -24.05
CA LYS A 347 -2.41 10.18 -24.50
C LYS A 347 -2.60 8.73 -24.04
N SER A 348 -1.59 7.87 -24.18
CA SER A 348 -1.64 6.49 -23.68
C SER A 348 -1.86 6.42 -22.18
N VAL A 349 -1.17 7.25 -21.39
CA VAL A 349 -1.38 7.34 -19.92
C VAL A 349 -2.83 7.73 -19.60
N ILE A 350 -3.37 8.78 -20.24
CA ILE A 350 -4.75 9.25 -19.99
C ILE A 350 -5.77 8.15 -20.32
N ILE A 351 -5.57 7.42 -21.43
CA ILE A 351 -6.45 6.32 -21.84
C ILE A 351 -6.38 5.18 -20.81
N SER A 352 -5.18 4.72 -20.45
CA SER A 352 -4.99 3.64 -19.47
C SER A 352 -5.58 3.99 -18.11
N MET A 353 -5.36 5.21 -17.63
CA MET A 353 -5.98 5.71 -16.39
C MET A 353 -7.51 5.72 -16.49
N ASN A 354 -8.06 6.18 -17.61
CA ASN A 354 -9.50 6.22 -17.78
C ASN A 354 -10.13 4.82 -17.76
N LEU A 355 -9.50 3.83 -18.39
CA LEU A 355 -9.95 2.44 -18.36
C LEU A 355 -9.94 1.88 -16.93
N LEU A 356 -8.89 2.14 -16.15
CA LEU A 356 -8.82 1.75 -14.75
C LEU A 356 -9.95 2.38 -13.92
N VAL A 357 -10.19 3.68 -14.08
CA VAL A 357 -11.24 4.41 -13.35
C VAL A 357 -12.64 3.93 -13.74
N LEU A 358 -12.90 3.68 -15.02
CA LEU A 358 -14.16 3.08 -15.46
C LEU A 358 -14.38 1.71 -14.84
N GLY A 359 -13.32 0.89 -14.78
CA GLY A 359 -13.35 -0.42 -14.14
C GLY A 359 -13.74 -0.35 -12.66
N PHE A 360 -13.27 0.67 -11.92
CA PHE A 360 -13.67 0.89 -10.53
C PHE A 360 -15.12 1.36 -10.36
N ARG A 361 -15.67 2.12 -11.31
CA ARG A 361 -17.02 2.70 -11.22
C ARG A 361 -18.14 1.75 -11.63
N GLN A 362 -17.88 0.78 -12.50
CA GLN A 362 -18.95 -0.08 -13.03
C GLN A 362 -19.45 -1.15 -12.06
N GLU A 363 -18.80 -1.36 -10.90
CA GLU A 363 -19.15 -2.28 -9.78
C GLU A 363 -19.57 -3.73 -10.14
N ARG A 364 -19.64 -4.10 -11.42
CA ARG A 364 -20.03 -5.43 -11.88
C ARG A 364 -18.78 -6.25 -12.23
N ARG A 365 -18.45 -7.14 -11.29
CA ARG A 365 -17.41 -8.19 -11.29
C ARG A 365 -15.98 -7.73 -10.95
N CYS A 366 -15.36 -8.51 -10.07
CA CYS A 366 -13.96 -8.50 -9.61
C CYS A 366 -13.09 -7.31 -10.07
N ALA A 367 -13.22 -6.16 -9.41
CA ALA A 367 -12.37 -4.98 -9.57
C ALA A 367 -10.90 -5.19 -9.09
N CYS A 368 -10.46 -6.44 -8.97
CA CYS A 368 -9.15 -6.86 -8.45
C CYS A 368 -8.60 -8.07 -9.23
N GLY A 369 -8.98 -8.23 -10.50
CA GLY A 369 -8.46 -9.31 -11.34
C GLY A 369 -7.04 -9.04 -11.85
N PRO A 370 -6.33 -10.06 -12.36
CA PRO A 370 -5.00 -9.92 -12.99
C PRO A 370 -4.91 -8.80 -14.04
N ASN A 371 -6.03 -8.52 -14.71
CA ASN A 371 -6.12 -7.48 -15.74
C ASN A 371 -5.91 -6.05 -15.18
N PHE A 372 -6.32 -5.77 -13.94
CA PHE A 372 -6.09 -4.45 -13.31
C PHE A 372 -4.61 -4.25 -12.97
N LEU A 373 -3.96 -5.30 -12.48
CA LEU A 373 -2.53 -5.31 -12.14
C LEU A 373 -1.65 -5.13 -13.38
N SER A 374 -2.00 -5.83 -14.47
CA SER A 374 -1.37 -5.64 -15.79
C SER A 374 -1.60 -4.23 -16.33
N SER A 375 -2.83 -3.71 -16.22
CA SER A 375 -3.16 -2.36 -16.66
C SER A 375 -2.43 -1.29 -15.85
N MET A 376 -2.24 -1.49 -14.54
CA MET A 376 -1.44 -0.61 -13.69
C MET A 376 0.04 -0.63 -14.09
N SER A 377 0.60 -1.81 -14.34
CA SER A 377 1.99 -1.93 -14.83
C SER A 377 2.19 -1.22 -16.17
N SER A 378 1.24 -1.37 -17.09
CA SER A 378 1.26 -0.67 -18.38
C SER A 378 1.18 0.86 -18.20
N LEU A 379 0.32 1.33 -17.29
CA LEU A 379 0.23 2.74 -16.92
C LEU A 379 1.58 3.28 -16.41
N GLU A 380 2.23 2.56 -15.48
CA GLU A 380 3.54 2.93 -14.93
C GLU A 380 4.61 3.01 -16.01
N GLU A 381 4.65 2.04 -16.93
CA GLU A 381 5.62 2.02 -18.03
C GLU A 381 5.44 3.23 -18.96
N GLN A 382 4.19 3.56 -19.32
CA GLN A 382 3.92 4.72 -20.16
C GLN A 382 4.27 6.04 -19.46
N LEU A 383 3.99 6.13 -18.17
CA LEU A 383 4.33 7.28 -17.35
C LEU A 383 5.85 7.47 -17.25
N LYS A 384 6.60 6.37 -17.09
CA LYS A 384 8.07 6.38 -17.11
C LYS A 384 8.60 6.87 -18.45
N LYS A 385 8.00 6.48 -19.58
CA LYS A 385 8.38 6.99 -20.91
C LYS A 385 8.08 8.49 -21.07
N VAL A 386 7.08 9.03 -20.38
CA VAL A 386 6.85 10.49 -20.31
C VAL A 386 7.99 11.15 -19.53
N GLU A 387 8.30 10.64 -18.34
CA GLU A 387 9.36 11.15 -17.47
C GLU A 387 10.72 11.18 -18.19
N GLU A 388 11.11 10.07 -18.82
CA GLU A 388 12.39 9.94 -19.53
C GLU A 388 12.53 10.98 -20.64
N LYS A 389 11.46 11.22 -21.41
CA LYS A 389 11.48 12.22 -22.48
C LYS A 389 11.51 13.65 -21.94
N LEU A 390 10.78 13.92 -20.86
CA LEU A 390 10.77 15.26 -20.24
C LEU A 390 12.04 15.57 -19.45
N ARG A 391 12.84 14.55 -19.10
CA ARG A 391 14.11 14.72 -18.39
C ARG A 391 15.05 15.70 -19.11
N CYS A 392 15.09 15.67 -20.44
CA CYS A 392 15.89 16.57 -21.27
C CYS A 392 15.46 18.04 -21.17
N GLY A 393 14.16 18.28 -20.91
CA GLY A 393 13.59 19.63 -20.75
C GLY A 393 13.54 20.11 -19.31
N LYS A 394 13.99 19.30 -18.33
CA LYS A 394 13.81 19.58 -16.91
C LYS A 394 14.43 20.91 -16.48
N VAL A 395 15.70 21.14 -16.82
CA VAL A 395 16.42 22.38 -16.47
C VAL A 395 15.71 23.61 -17.02
N VAL A 396 15.18 23.52 -18.24
CA VAL A 396 14.42 24.62 -18.87
C VAL A 396 13.11 24.86 -18.14
N SER A 397 12.33 23.81 -17.87
CA SER A 397 11.07 23.95 -17.14
C SER A 397 11.29 24.55 -15.73
N GLU A 398 12.35 24.16 -15.03
CA GLU A 398 12.71 24.71 -13.72
C GLU A 398 13.14 26.17 -13.81
N ALA A 399 13.93 26.54 -14.83
CA ALA A 399 14.30 27.93 -15.11
C ALA A 399 13.06 28.81 -15.39
N ASN A 400 12.04 28.24 -16.03
CA ASN A 400 10.75 28.88 -16.26
C ASN A 400 9.84 28.91 -15.01
N GLY A 401 10.32 28.38 -13.89
CA GLY A 401 9.67 28.43 -12.57
C GLY A 401 8.80 27.23 -12.25
N PHE A 402 8.97 26.09 -12.93
CA PHE A 402 8.39 24.83 -12.49
C PHE A 402 9.06 24.35 -11.20
N LEU A 403 8.32 24.34 -10.10
CA LEU A 403 8.76 23.81 -8.81
C LEU A 403 7.82 22.68 -8.39
N LYS A 404 8.28 21.44 -8.57
CA LYS A 404 7.48 20.23 -8.28
C LYS A 404 6.85 20.28 -6.88
N GLU A 405 7.65 20.59 -5.86
CA GLU A 405 7.24 20.61 -4.46
C GLU A 405 6.15 21.67 -4.15
N VAL A 406 6.11 22.75 -4.93
CA VAL A 406 5.12 23.83 -4.75
C VAL A 406 3.80 23.47 -5.44
N ILE A 407 3.87 22.82 -6.59
CA ILE A 407 2.70 22.55 -7.43
C ILE A 407 2.00 21.25 -7.01
N GLU A 408 2.75 20.22 -6.65
CA GLU A 408 2.26 18.86 -6.34
C GLU A 408 1.09 18.82 -5.33
N PRO A 409 1.13 19.53 -4.18
CA PRO A 409 0.03 19.49 -3.21
C PRO A 409 -1.31 19.97 -3.79
N SER A 410 -1.27 20.87 -4.77
CA SER A 410 -2.47 21.39 -5.43
C SER A 410 -3.19 20.33 -6.27
N PHE A 411 -2.46 19.32 -6.75
CA PHE A 411 -3.02 18.24 -7.56
C PHE A 411 -3.57 17.11 -6.71
N PHE A 412 -3.02 16.87 -5.52
CA PHE A 412 -3.43 15.75 -4.69
C PHE A 412 -4.93 15.78 -4.35
N GLY A 413 -5.46 16.93 -3.89
CA GLY A 413 -6.88 17.08 -3.59
C GLY A 413 -7.79 16.88 -4.81
N LEU A 414 -7.33 17.36 -5.97
CA LEU A 414 -8.03 17.22 -7.24
C LEU A 414 -8.19 15.74 -7.64
N TRP A 415 -7.12 14.95 -7.53
CA TRP A 415 -7.16 13.53 -7.87
C TRP A 415 -7.83 12.67 -6.81
N LYS A 416 -7.74 13.02 -5.52
CA LYS A 416 -8.42 12.29 -4.44
C LYS A 416 -9.94 12.23 -4.66
N SER A 417 -10.53 13.32 -5.14
CA SER A 417 -11.96 13.42 -5.44
C SER A 417 -12.44 12.52 -6.60
N LEU A 418 -11.53 11.86 -7.33
CA LEU A 418 -11.86 11.02 -8.49
C LEU A 418 -12.79 9.83 -8.14
N PHE A 419 -12.73 9.34 -6.90
CA PHE A 419 -13.51 8.19 -6.43
C PHE A 419 -14.61 8.54 -5.43
N ASP A 420 -14.85 9.83 -5.16
CA ASP A 420 -15.89 10.28 -4.25
C ASP A 420 -17.27 10.22 -4.95
N THR A 421 -18.03 9.15 -4.71
CA THR A 421 -19.29 8.88 -5.42
C THR A 421 -20.33 9.98 -5.21
N GLU A 422 -20.45 10.51 -3.98
CA GLU A 422 -21.36 11.61 -3.63
C GLU A 422 -20.98 12.91 -4.35
N ALA A 423 -19.72 13.33 -4.26
CA ALA A 423 -19.21 14.53 -4.90
C ALA A 423 -19.29 14.44 -6.43
N ASN A 424 -18.98 13.28 -7.00
CA ASN A 424 -19.06 13.06 -8.44
C ASN A 424 -20.50 12.96 -8.95
N ASN A 425 -21.47 12.49 -8.15
CA ASN A 425 -22.88 12.45 -8.52
C ASN A 425 -23.56 13.82 -8.37
N VAL A 426 -23.18 14.60 -7.35
CA VAL A 426 -23.57 16.02 -7.19
C VAL A 426 -22.91 16.89 -8.26
N GLU A 427 -21.66 16.61 -8.66
CA GLU A 427 -20.98 17.23 -9.80
C GLU A 427 -21.50 16.72 -11.18
N ALA A 428 -22.15 15.55 -11.26
CA ALA A 428 -22.48 14.86 -12.54
C ALA A 428 -23.65 15.46 -13.33
N THR A 429 -24.43 16.38 -12.79
CA THR A 429 -25.46 17.08 -13.58
C THR A 429 -24.80 18.23 -14.36
N GLN A 430 -25.33 18.55 -15.56
CA GLN A 430 -25.02 19.67 -16.49
C GLN A 430 -23.87 20.64 -16.16
N THR A 431 -23.77 21.15 -14.93
CA THR A 431 -22.64 21.81 -14.28
C THR A 431 -21.24 21.32 -14.70
N LEU A 432 -20.91 20.02 -14.67
CA LEU A 432 -19.56 19.56 -15.10
C LEU A 432 -19.30 19.81 -16.60
N ARG A 433 -20.32 19.63 -17.46
CA ARG A 433 -20.18 19.94 -18.89
C ARG A 433 -20.02 21.45 -19.08
N VAL A 434 -20.83 22.26 -18.40
CA VAL A 434 -20.78 23.73 -18.48
C VAL A 434 -19.44 24.26 -17.98
N ILE A 435 -18.94 23.76 -16.84
CA ILE A 435 -17.63 24.10 -16.29
C ILE A 435 -16.51 23.69 -17.25
N ARG A 436 -16.55 22.47 -17.80
CA ARG A 436 -15.56 22.04 -18.81
C ARG A 436 -15.60 22.93 -20.04
N TYR A 437 -16.77 23.25 -20.58
CA TYR A 437 -16.90 24.10 -21.76
C TYR A 437 -16.41 25.52 -21.48
N ARG A 438 -16.70 26.08 -20.31
CA ARG A 438 -16.15 27.38 -19.88
C ARG A 438 -14.63 27.33 -19.77
N ILE A 439 -14.08 26.37 -19.04
CA ILE A 439 -12.62 26.19 -18.92
C ILE A 439 -11.94 26.06 -20.29
N LEU A 440 -12.51 25.26 -21.20
CA LEU A 440 -11.96 25.07 -22.54
C LEU A 440 -12.08 26.33 -23.39
N HIS A 441 -13.20 27.03 -23.29
CA HIS A 441 -13.39 28.32 -23.95
C HIS A 441 -12.37 29.32 -23.43
N ASP A 442 -12.24 29.50 -22.13
CA ASP A 442 -11.34 30.46 -21.49
C ASP A 442 -9.87 30.16 -21.83
N LEU A 443 -9.48 28.87 -21.83
CA LEU A 443 -8.12 28.44 -22.20
C LEU A 443 -7.80 28.63 -23.68
N PHE A 444 -8.74 28.31 -24.57
CA PHE A 444 -8.47 28.20 -26.01
C PHE A 444 -9.07 29.34 -26.85
N LEU A 445 -9.69 30.33 -26.21
CA LEU A 445 -10.17 31.56 -26.87
C LEU A 445 -9.07 32.22 -27.73
N PRO A 446 -7.80 32.35 -27.28
CA PRO A 446 -6.76 32.92 -28.13
C PRO A 446 -6.55 32.16 -29.44
N LEU A 447 -6.63 30.82 -29.41
CA LEU A 447 -6.50 29.98 -30.61
C LEU A 447 -7.72 30.09 -31.53
N HIS A 448 -8.92 30.22 -30.96
CA HIS A 448 -10.16 30.38 -31.74
C HIS A 448 -10.20 31.70 -32.50
N ASN A 449 -9.70 32.78 -31.87
CA ASN A 449 -9.68 34.12 -32.46
C ASN A 449 -8.72 34.24 -33.66
N GLU A 450 -7.74 33.33 -33.81
CA GLU A 450 -6.85 33.31 -34.97
C GLU A 450 -7.47 32.68 -36.23
N VAL A 451 -8.45 31.80 -36.05
CA VAL A 451 -9.11 31.07 -37.14
C VAL A 451 -10.30 31.86 -37.69
N ALA A 452 -10.81 32.84 -36.93
CA ALA A 452 -11.82 33.78 -37.40
C ALA A 452 -11.15 34.89 -38.24
N PRO A 453 -11.62 35.18 -39.47
CA PRO A 453 -11.14 36.36 -40.19
C PRO A 453 -11.49 37.63 -39.39
N PRO A 454 -10.62 38.65 -39.38
CA PRO A 454 -10.96 39.94 -38.80
C PRO A 454 -12.19 40.50 -39.53
N LEU A 455 -13.20 40.90 -38.75
CA LEU A 455 -14.41 41.57 -39.24
C LEU A 455 -14.09 42.88 -39.95
#